data_AF-A0A225UQX1-F1
#
_entry.id   AF-A0A225UQX1-F1
#
_cell.length_a   1.000
_cell.length_b   1.000
_cell.length_c   1.000
_cell.angle_alpha   90.00
_cell.angle_beta   90.00
_cell.angle_gamma   90.00
#
_symmetry.space_group_name_H-M   'P 1'
#
loop_
_entity.id
_entity.type
_entity.pdbx_description
1 polymer ?
#
loop_
_entity_poly.entity_id
_entity_poly.type
_entity_poly.pdbx_seq_one_letter_code
_entity_poly.pdbx_strand_id
1 'polypeptide(L)'
;MDLLPGESRGYWKNHSPDKWFLQAKIHGKIHNEKAILFLDTGAEVSIVDNAFARKVGCYIDSSQIQDRVGIGDNVYQTDGRTRIKVI
;
A
#
# COMPACT_ATOMS: atom_id res chain seq x y z
N MET A 1 -13.94 -20.15 -18.28
CA MET A 1 -14.32 -18.76 -18.58
C MET A 1 -13.20 -18.16 -19.39
N ASP A 2 -13.49 -17.76 -20.62
CA ASP A 2 -12.51 -17.15 -21.54
C ASP A 2 -12.61 -15.63 -21.44
N LEU A 3 -11.48 -14.94 -21.68
CA LEU A 3 -11.40 -13.47 -21.64
C LEU A 3 -11.88 -12.86 -22.96
N LEU A 4 -12.47 -11.67 -22.88
CA LEU A 4 -12.90 -10.92 -24.06
C LEU A 4 -11.72 -10.21 -24.75
N PRO A 5 -11.84 -9.84 -26.05
CA PRO A 5 -10.82 -9.07 -26.75
C PRO A 5 -10.53 -7.74 -26.05
N GLY A 6 -9.30 -7.56 -25.56
CA GLY A 6 -8.87 -6.40 -24.78
C GLY A 6 -8.71 -6.65 -23.28
N GLU A 7 -9.10 -7.83 -22.79
CA GLU A 7 -8.87 -8.23 -21.40
C GLU A 7 -7.58 -9.04 -21.26
N SER A 8 -6.71 -8.61 -20.34
CA SER A 8 -5.52 -9.38 -19.95
C SER A 8 -5.70 -9.94 -18.54
N ARG A 9 -5.48 -11.24 -18.34
CA ARG A 9 -5.24 -11.80 -17.00
C ARG A 9 -3.77 -11.61 -16.65
N GLY A 10 -3.49 -10.67 -15.76
CA GLY A 10 -2.21 -10.60 -15.08
C GLY A 10 -2.17 -11.66 -13.98
N TYR A 11 -1.56 -12.82 -14.25
CA TYR A 11 -1.15 -13.72 -13.18
C TYR A 11 0.25 -13.32 -12.75
N TRP A 12 0.43 -12.99 -11.47
CA TRP A 12 1.76 -12.96 -10.86
C TRP A 12 1.75 -13.85 -9.63
N LYS A 13 2.58 -14.89 -9.68
CA LYS A 13 2.89 -15.76 -8.55
C LYS A 13 4.39 -15.70 -8.29
N ASN A 14 4.74 -15.75 -7.01
CA ASN A 14 6.04 -15.88 -6.34
C ASN A 14 6.70 -14.60 -5.82
N HIS A 15 6.60 -14.43 -4.51
CA HIS A 15 7.66 -13.89 -3.69
C HIS A 15 8.91 -14.78 -3.87
N SER A 16 9.99 -14.22 -4.41
CA SER A 16 11.32 -14.85 -4.45
C SER A 16 12.25 -13.97 -3.61
N PRO A 17 12.86 -14.49 -2.53
CA PRO A 17 13.74 -13.72 -1.64
C PRO A 17 14.92 -13.05 -2.36
N ASP A 18 15.29 -13.56 -3.54
CA ASP A 18 16.45 -13.11 -4.32
C ASP A 18 16.08 -12.09 -5.41
N LYS A 19 14.80 -11.71 -5.52
CA LYS A 19 14.33 -10.77 -6.53
C LYS A 19 14.09 -9.39 -5.92
N TRP A 20 14.75 -8.41 -6.53
CA TRP A 20 14.49 -7.00 -6.29
C TRP A 20 13.13 -6.67 -6.89
N PHE A 21 12.14 -6.41 -6.04
CA PHE A 21 10.85 -5.91 -6.51
C PHE A 21 11.06 -4.49 -7.03
N LEU A 22 10.61 -4.24 -8.25
CA LEU A 22 10.66 -2.92 -8.86
C LEU A 22 9.58 -2.06 -8.18
N GLN A 23 9.87 -1.50 -7.02
CA GLN A 23 8.99 -0.51 -6.40
C GLN A 23 8.92 0.71 -7.32
N ALA A 24 7.73 0.96 -7.88
CA ALA A 24 7.51 2.18 -8.62
C ALA A 24 7.36 3.33 -7.63
N LYS A 25 8.35 4.22 -7.61
CA LYS A 25 8.30 5.48 -6.85
C LYS A 25 7.60 6.52 -7.70
N ILE A 26 6.48 7.04 -7.22
CA ILE A 26 5.76 8.13 -7.89
C ILE A 26 5.61 9.33 -6.95
N HIS A 27 5.55 10.51 -7.56
CA HIS A 27 5.15 11.73 -6.88
C HIS A 27 3.65 11.92 -7.10
N GLY A 28 2.89 12.04 -6.01
CA GLY A 28 1.45 12.24 -6.06
C GLY A 28 0.98 13.11 -4.92
N LYS A 29 -0.32 13.10 -4.67
CA LYS A 29 -0.91 13.78 -3.52
C LYS A 29 -1.79 12.82 -2.73
N ILE A 30 -1.77 12.96 -1.41
CA ILE A 30 -2.75 12.38 -0.50
C ILE A 30 -3.49 13.56 0.15
N HIS A 31 -4.82 13.62 0.01
CA HIS A 31 -5.61 14.75 0.51
C HIS A 31 -5.06 16.13 0.07
N ASN A 32 -4.67 16.25 -1.21
CA ASN A 32 -4.02 17.43 -1.81
C ASN A 32 -2.60 17.76 -1.29
N GLU A 33 -2.12 17.09 -0.24
CA GLU A 33 -0.75 17.23 0.25
C GLU A 33 0.21 16.38 -0.57
N LYS A 34 1.36 16.95 -0.94
CA LYS A 34 2.37 16.24 -1.73
C LYS A 34 2.89 15.04 -0.95
N ALA A 35 2.93 13.89 -1.61
CA ALA A 35 3.42 12.64 -1.06
C ALA A 35 4.30 11.92 -2.08
N ILE A 36 5.23 11.13 -1.57
CA ILE A 36 5.94 10.11 -2.35
C ILE A 36 5.21 8.80 -2.07
N LEU A 37 4.77 8.13 -3.13
CA LEU A 37 4.07 6.86 -3.05
C LEU A 37 4.99 5.77 -3.61
N PHE A 38 5.08 4.65 -2.90
CA PHE A 38 5.72 3.43 -3.37
C PHE A 38 4.63 2.44 -3.75
N LEU A 39 4.60 2.03 -5.01
CA LEU A 39 3.64 1.03 -5.49
C LEU A 39 4.29 -0.35 -5.42
N ASP A 40 3.64 -1.23 -4.68
CA ASP A 40 3.98 -2.64 -4.58
C ASP A 40 2.76 -3.46 -5.02
N THR A 41 2.89 -4.16 -6.15
CA THR A 41 1.83 -5.00 -6.69
C THR A 41 1.61 -6.28 -5.88
N GLY A 42 2.54 -6.64 -5.00
CA GLY A 42 2.46 -7.79 -4.11
C GLY A 42 1.87 -7.47 -2.74
N ALA A 43 1.61 -6.20 -2.43
CA ALA A 43 1.08 -5.80 -1.13
C ALA A 43 -0.44 -5.96 -1.06
N GLU A 44 -0.94 -6.66 -0.04
CA GLU A 44 -2.38 -6.78 0.24
C GLU A 44 -2.96 -5.53 0.92
N VAL A 45 -2.11 -4.76 1.59
CA VAL A 45 -2.49 -3.54 2.32
C VAL A 45 -1.53 -2.41 2.01
N SER A 46 -2.06 -1.20 1.93
CA SER A 46 -1.27 0.03 1.88
C SER A 46 -0.91 0.47 3.30
N ILE A 47 0.34 0.93 3.49
CA ILE A 47 0.82 1.52 4.73
C ILE A 47 1.03 3.01 4.51
N VAL A 48 0.60 3.82 5.47
CA VAL A 48 0.84 5.27 5.49
C VAL A 48 1.46 5.62 6.83
N ASP A 49 2.42 6.54 6.82
CA ASP A 49 3.01 7.07 8.05
C ASP A 49 1.94 7.74 8.92
N ASN A 50 1.91 7.40 10.21
CA ASN A 50 0.88 7.90 11.13
C ASN A 50 0.98 9.43 11.31
N ALA A 51 2.19 9.98 11.41
CA ALA A 51 2.37 11.43 11.55
C ALA A 51 1.87 12.17 10.30
N PHE A 52 2.14 11.63 9.10
CA PHE A 52 1.61 12.14 7.86
C PHE A 52 0.07 12.06 7.81
N ALA A 53 -0.52 10.91 8.16
CA ALA A 53 -1.97 10.75 8.21
C ALA A 53 -2.63 11.79 9.12
N ARG A 54 -2.08 12.01 10.32
CA ARG A 54 -2.54 13.05 11.25
C ARG A 54 -2.37 14.46 10.68
N LYS A 55 -1.24 14.74 10.03
CA LYS A 55 -0.97 16.03 9.38
C LYS A 55 -2.02 16.35 8.32
N VAL A 56 -2.43 15.36 7.52
CA VAL A 56 -3.44 15.55 6.45
C VAL A 56 -4.89 15.41 6.93
N GLY A 57 -5.11 15.42 8.26
CA GLY A 57 -6.44 15.42 8.87
C GLY A 57 -7.18 14.09 8.78
N CYS A 58 -6.48 12.97 8.57
CA CYS A 58 -7.12 11.65 8.56
C CYS A 58 -7.65 11.27 9.94
N TYR A 59 -8.88 10.78 9.98
CA TYR A 59 -9.37 10.01 11.13
C TYR A 59 -8.73 8.62 11.13
N ILE A 60 -8.18 8.22 12.28
CA ILE A 60 -7.57 6.89 12.47
C ILE A 60 -8.48 6.10 13.39
N ASP A 61 -9.10 5.07 12.85
CA ASP A 61 -9.89 4.10 13.61
C ASP A 61 -8.93 3.15 14.33
N SER A 62 -8.63 3.48 15.58
CA SER A 62 -7.78 2.68 16.45
C SER A 62 -8.46 1.39 16.96
N SER A 63 -9.72 1.13 16.62
CA SER A 63 -10.34 -0.19 16.89
C SER A 63 -9.89 -1.25 15.90
N GLN A 64 -9.33 -0.85 14.74
CA GLN A 64 -8.88 -1.73 13.66
C GLN A 64 -7.34 -1.91 13.63
N ILE A 65 -6.72 -2.03 14.80
CA ILE A 65 -5.30 -2.34 14.95
C ILE A 65 -5.03 -3.77 14.46
N GLN A 66 -4.01 -3.94 13.62
CA GLN A 66 -3.62 -5.24 13.06
C GLN A 66 -2.11 -5.36 13.01
N ASP A 67 -1.62 -6.58 13.16
CA ASP A 67 -0.23 -6.93 12.86
C ASP A 67 -0.08 -7.21 11.37
N ARG A 68 1.00 -6.67 10.79
CA ARG A 68 1.32 -6.80 9.37
C ARG A 68 2.79 -7.18 9.20
N VAL A 69 3.03 -8.10 8.29
CA VAL A 69 4.39 -8.46 7.87
C VAL A 69 4.79 -7.52 6.74
N GLY A 70 5.82 -6.72 6.98
CA GLY A 70 6.43 -5.86 5.97
C GLY A 70 7.50 -6.60 5.17
N ILE A 71 8.20 -5.85 4.32
CA ILE A 71 9.32 -6.37 3.54
C ILE A 71 10.43 -6.86 4.49
N GLY A 72 10.97 -8.06 4.20
CA GLY A 72 12.00 -8.69 5.02
C GLY A 72 11.45 -9.40 6.27
N ASP A 73 10.19 -9.83 6.23
CA ASP A 73 9.52 -10.62 7.27
C ASP A 73 9.40 -9.93 8.65
N ASN A 74 9.59 -8.61 8.69
CA ASN A 74 9.43 -7.83 9.91
C ASN A 74 7.95 -7.62 10.24
N VAL A 75 7.56 -7.89 11.49
CA VAL A 75 6.19 -7.66 11.98
C VAL A 75 6.06 -6.24 12.52
N TYR A 76 5.06 -5.52 12.03
CA TYR A 76 4.69 -4.18 12.48
C TYR A 76 3.25 -4.19 12.96
N GLN A 77 3.00 -3.60 14.12
CA GLN A 77 1.66 -3.33 14.61
C GLN A 77 1.20 -1.96 14.09
N THR A 78 0.04 -1.89 13.45
CA THR A 78 -0.52 -0.62 12.95
C THR A 78 -1.24 0.15 14.05
N ASP A 79 -1.19 1.48 14.03
CA ASP A 79 -1.95 2.32 14.97
C ASP A 79 -3.48 2.32 14.75
N GLY A 80 -3.93 1.81 13.61
CA GLY A 80 -5.34 1.72 13.24
C GLY A 80 -5.55 1.79 11.74
N ARG A 81 -6.80 2.00 11.32
CA ARG A 81 -7.17 2.11 9.91
C ARG A 81 -7.63 3.51 9.55
N THR A 82 -7.26 3.99 8.39
CA THR A 82 -7.78 5.25 7.85
C THR A 82 -8.20 5.12 6.39
N ARG A 83 -8.99 6.07 5.91
CA ARG A 83 -9.35 6.21 4.49
C ARG A 83 -8.65 7.46 3.96
N ILE A 84 -7.94 7.28 2.84
CA ILE A 84 -7.25 8.35 2.15
C ILE A 84 -7.80 8.53 0.74
N LYS A 85 -7.70 9.75 0.22
CA LYS A 85 -7.86 10.05 -1.21
C LYS A 85 -6.49 10.30 -1.83
N VAL A 86 -6.14 9.50 -2.83
CA VAL A 86 -4.94 9.67 -3.66
C VAL A 86 -5.33 10.46 -4.91
N ILE A 87 -4.50 11.44 -5.31
CA ILE A 87 -4.72 12.36 -6.44
C ILE A 87 -3.42 12.51 -7.22
#